data_AF-D4K8Y4-F1
#
_entry.id   AF-D4K8Y4-F1
#
_cell.length_a   1.000
_cell.length_b   1.000
_cell.length_c   1.000
_cell.angle_alpha   90.00
_cell.angle_beta   90.00
_cell.angle_gamma   90.00
#
_symmetry.space_group_name_H-M   'P 1'
#
loop_
_entity.id
_entity.type
_entity.pdbx_description
1 polymer ?
#
loop_
_entity_poly.entity_id
_entity_poly.type
_entity_poly.pdbx_seq_one_letter_code
_entity_poly.pdbx_strand_id
1 'polypeptide(L)'
;MQYPGIESKRNGQRNFLLDARPIIQKSDGEIVPDMNFGRIWDIIDRIGQGHQANLDVLAVLFLRIAYMIGYQHNDTEYLSETINVITGEVIESSMTRFCWNSLILDPDVVETLGDSFGLLGGVSLEGFLYYNDLLAQNEDCKYSYLKGQQWDFKSGRINNCLSHLTVIAHMQGHMGISELINKFQHGGVAPLAQNKFNEVCGDLVIQE
;
A
#
# COMPACT_ATOMS: atom_id res chain seq x y z
N MET A 1 4.96 9.57 -6.97
CA MET A 1 5.63 9.70 -5.67
C MET A 1 6.08 11.13 -5.47
N GLN A 2 5.97 11.66 -4.27
CA GLN A 2 6.45 13.00 -3.90
C GLN A 2 7.61 12.87 -2.91
N TYR A 3 8.70 13.56 -3.22
CA TYR A 3 9.91 13.66 -2.39
C TYR A 3 10.20 15.15 -2.10
N PRO A 4 10.75 15.51 -0.92
CA PRO A 4 11.02 14.65 0.23
C PRO A 4 9.77 14.37 1.06
N GLY A 5 9.73 13.17 1.66
CA GLY A 5 8.78 12.81 2.70
C GLY A 5 9.11 13.45 4.05
N ILE A 6 8.24 13.23 5.04
CA ILE A 6 8.41 13.83 6.37
C ILE A 6 9.60 13.22 7.12
N GLU A 7 9.92 11.96 6.85
CA GLU A 7 10.98 11.24 7.55
C GLU A 7 12.38 11.64 7.07
N SER A 8 12.51 12.21 5.87
CA SER A 8 13.79 12.76 5.36
C SER A 8 14.28 13.98 6.13
N LYS A 9 13.38 14.66 6.86
CA LYS A 9 13.69 15.87 7.63
C LYS A 9 13.87 15.60 9.13
N ARG A 10 13.75 14.34 9.56
CA ARG A 10 13.89 13.97 10.97
C ARG A 10 15.36 13.95 11.40
N ASN A 11 15.59 14.21 12.67
CA ASN A 11 16.92 14.09 13.28
C ASN A 11 17.12 12.68 13.88
N GLY A 12 18.37 12.20 13.86
CA GLY A 12 18.78 10.97 14.54
C GLY A 12 18.47 9.68 13.79
N GLN A 13 18.32 8.57 14.53
CA GLN A 13 18.21 7.21 13.99
C GLN A 13 16.93 6.91 13.19
N ARG A 14 15.97 7.84 13.15
CA ARG A 14 14.72 7.74 12.37
C ARG A 14 14.72 8.67 11.15
N ASN A 15 15.88 9.19 10.76
CA ASN A 15 16.04 9.89 9.50
C ASN A 15 16.10 8.87 8.35
N PHE A 16 15.14 8.96 7.44
CA PHE A 16 15.18 8.21 6.19
C PHE A 16 15.32 9.18 5.03
N LEU A 17 16.55 9.35 4.54
CA LEU A 17 16.89 10.37 3.53
C LEU A 17 16.16 10.20 2.21
N LEU A 18 15.74 8.98 1.88
CA LEU A 18 15.02 8.64 0.64
C LEU A 18 13.51 8.52 0.87
N ASP A 19 12.99 8.94 2.04
CA ASP A 19 11.56 8.92 2.31
C ASP A 19 10.80 9.71 1.25
N ALA A 20 9.79 9.07 0.69
CA ALA A 20 8.86 9.65 -0.26
C ALA A 20 7.45 9.21 0.11
N ARG A 21 6.44 9.86 -0.47
CA ARG A 21 5.05 9.46 -0.26
C ARG A 21 4.30 9.32 -1.58
N PRO A 22 3.37 8.38 -1.70
CA PRO A 22 2.46 8.36 -2.84
C PRO A 22 1.55 9.60 -2.80
N ILE A 23 1.18 10.10 -3.97
CA ILE A 23 0.17 11.12 -4.16
C ILE A 23 -0.79 10.64 -5.23
N ILE A 24 -2.08 10.95 -5.09
CA ILE A 24 -3.07 10.63 -6.09
C ILE A 24 -3.48 11.94 -6.77
N GLN A 25 -3.30 11.98 -8.08
CA GLN A 25 -3.81 13.06 -8.91
C GLN A 25 -4.96 12.51 -9.75
N LYS A 26 -6.11 13.19 -9.71
CA LYS A 26 -7.27 12.86 -10.52
C LYS A 26 -7.04 13.28 -11.97
N SER A 27 -7.89 12.79 -12.88
CA SER A 27 -7.83 13.12 -14.31
C SER A 27 -8.04 14.60 -14.61
N ASP A 28 -8.71 15.34 -13.74
CA ASP A 28 -8.89 16.81 -13.83
C ASP A 28 -7.70 17.61 -13.26
N GLY A 29 -6.67 16.91 -12.76
CA GLY A 29 -5.48 17.51 -12.17
C GLY A 29 -5.57 17.78 -10.67
N GLU A 30 -6.73 17.58 -10.02
CA GLU A 30 -6.89 17.75 -8.58
C GLU A 30 -6.02 16.74 -7.82
N ILE A 31 -5.25 17.24 -6.85
CA ILE A 31 -4.46 16.39 -5.95
C ILE A 31 -5.32 16.02 -4.75
N VAL A 32 -5.54 14.73 -4.56
CA VAL A 32 -6.26 14.19 -3.40
C VAL A 32 -5.42 14.44 -2.15
N PRO A 33 -6.01 14.89 -1.02
CA PRO A 33 -5.23 15.12 0.18
C PRO A 33 -4.62 13.82 0.70
N ASP A 34 -3.47 13.92 1.38
CA ASP A 34 -2.69 12.76 1.83
C ASP A 34 -3.55 11.70 2.54
N MET A 35 -3.27 10.43 2.24
CA MET A 35 -3.97 9.29 2.83
C MET A 35 -3.14 8.75 3.99
N ASN A 36 -3.52 9.13 5.21
CA ASN A 36 -3.03 8.49 6.42
C ASN A 36 -3.77 7.17 6.67
N PHE A 37 -3.31 6.36 7.63
CA PHE A 37 -3.96 5.11 8.01
C PHE A 37 -5.46 5.27 8.31
N GLY A 38 -5.84 6.32 9.03
CA GLY A 38 -7.25 6.61 9.33
C GLY A 38 -8.10 6.73 8.07
N ARG A 39 -7.65 7.50 7.07
CA ARG A 39 -8.35 7.63 5.78
C ARG A 39 -8.40 6.33 4.99
N ILE A 40 -7.32 5.54 5.02
CA ILE A 40 -7.32 4.21 4.38
C ILE A 40 -8.40 3.34 5.05
N TRP A 41 -8.47 3.35 6.38
CA TRP A 41 -9.46 2.58 7.13
C TRP A 41 -10.89 3.12 6.93
N ASP A 42 -11.10 4.42 6.82
CA ASP A 42 -12.41 5.00 6.49
C ASP A 42 -12.90 4.55 5.11
N ILE A 43 -11.98 4.38 4.14
CA ILE A 43 -12.31 3.84 2.82
C ILE A 43 -12.71 2.36 2.94
N ILE A 44 -11.94 1.56 3.66
CA ILE A 44 -12.25 0.15 3.90
C ILE A 44 -13.61 0.03 4.62
N ASP A 45 -13.86 0.86 5.64
CA ASP A 45 -15.12 0.93 6.39
C ASP A 45 -16.32 1.18 5.48
N ARG A 46 -16.24 2.18 4.60
CA ARG A 46 -17.28 2.47 3.61
C ARG A 46 -17.54 1.31 2.66
N ILE A 47 -16.48 0.63 2.21
CA ILE A 47 -16.63 -0.57 1.37
C ILE A 47 -17.41 -1.64 2.14
N GLY A 48 -17.06 -1.91 3.40
CA GLY A 48 -17.74 -2.95 4.17
C GLY A 48 -19.20 -2.62 4.53
N GLN A 49 -19.54 -1.34 4.75
CA GLN A 49 -20.92 -0.92 4.99
C GLN A 49 -21.82 -1.12 3.77
N GLY A 50 -21.29 -0.93 2.55
CA GLY A 50 -22.05 -1.10 1.30
C GLY A 50 -21.97 -2.50 0.70
N HIS A 51 -20.85 -3.20 0.92
CA HIS A 51 -20.45 -4.40 0.17
C HIS A 51 -19.70 -5.41 1.04
N GLN A 52 -20.27 -5.79 2.19
CA GLN A 52 -19.64 -6.69 3.15
C GLN A 52 -19.12 -8.00 2.51
N ALA A 53 -19.86 -8.57 1.55
CA ALA A 53 -19.48 -9.80 0.84
C ALA A 53 -18.20 -9.66 -0.02
N ASN A 54 -17.78 -8.43 -0.34
CA ASN A 54 -16.60 -8.18 -1.16
C ASN A 54 -15.34 -7.89 -0.33
N LEU A 55 -15.46 -7.85 1.02
CA LEU A 55 -14.32 -7.63 1.91
C LEU A 55 -13.28 -8.74 1.82
N ASP A 56 -13.71 -9.97 1.57
CA ASP A 56 -12.84 -11.14 1.42
C ASP A 56 -11.91 -10.95 0.20
N VAL A 57 -12.47 -10.45 -0.91
CA VAL A 57 -11.70 -10.15 -2.13
C VAL A 57 -10.73 -9.00 -1.89
N LEU A 58 -11.16 -7.94 -1.18
CA LEU A 58 -10.28 -6.84 -0.82
C LEU A 58 -9.14 -7.29 0.12
N ALA A 59 -9.43 -8.17 1.08
CA ALA A 59 -8.43 -8.78 1.94
C ALA A 59 -7.39 -9.58 1.14
N VAL A 60 -7.84 -10.36 0.15
CA VAL A 60 -6.95 -11.10 -0.76
C VAL A 60 -6.06 -10.15 -1.57
N LEU A 61 -6.59 -9.02 -2.06
CA LEU A 61 -5.78 -8.03 -2.77
C LEU A 61 -4.69 -7.42 -1.88
N PHE A 62 -5.01 -7.06 -0.62
CA PHE A 62 -4.00 -6.61 0.33
C PHE A 62 -2.99 -7.71 0.69
N LEU A 63 -3.43 -8.96 0.79
CA LEU A 63 -2.53 -10.10 1.00
C LEU A 63 -1.57 -10.28 -0.18
N ARG A 64 -2.07 -10.13 -1.41
CA ARG A 64 -1.22 -10.15 -2.62
C ARG A 64 -0.19 -9.04 -2.60
N ILE A 65 -0.55 -7.81 -2.18
CA ILE A 65 0.41 -6.70 -2.03
C ILE A 65 1.43 -7.00 -0.93
N ALA A 66 0.99 -7.53 0.21
CA ALA A 66 1.84 -7.87 1.36
C ALA A 66 2.96 -8.84 0.98
N TYR A 67 2.64 -9.86 0.19
CA TYR A 67 3.56 -10.94 -0.20
C TYR A 67 4.05 -10.85 -1.64
N MET A 68 3.72 -9.77 -2.35
CA MET A 68 4.05 -9.55 -3.76
C MET A 68 3.58 -10.69 -4.69
N ILE A 69 2.41 -11.29 -4.39
CA ILE A 69 1.88 -12.43 -5.13
C ILE A 69 1.34 -11.97 -6.50
N GLY A 70 1.90 -12.55 -7.56
CA GLY A 70 1.56 -12.23 -8.94
C GLY A 70 2.12 -10.88 -9.40
N TYR A 71 3.18 -10.38 -8.76
CA TYR A 71 3.91 -9.21 -9.25
C TYR A 71 4.71 -9.59 -10.49
N GLN A 72 4.84 -8.63 -11.41
CA GLN A 72 5.73 -8.75 -12.55
C GLN A 72 7.11 -8.22 -12.16
N HIS A 73 8.14 -9.04 -12.39
CA HIS A 73 9.53 -8.61 -12.27
C HIS A 73 9.96 -7.89 -13.55
N ASN A 74 10.39 -6.64 -13.42
CA ASN A 74 10.84 -5.81 -14.51
C ASN A 74 12.32 -5.53 -14.36
N ASP A 75 13.11 -5.85 -15.38
CA ASP A 75 14.54 -5.53 -15.46
C ASP A 75 14.85 -5.10 -16.91
N THR A 76 14.87 -3.79 -17.13
CA THR A 76 15.05 -3.21 -18.47
C THR A 76 15.73 -1.84 -18.36
N GLU A 77 16.18 -1.31 -19.50
CA GLU A 77 16.72 0.04 -19.61
C GLU A 77 15.59 1.05 -19.79
N TYR A 78 15.66 2.13 -19.02
CA TYR A 78 14.74 3.26 -19.07
C TYR A 78 15.50 4.54 -19.40
N LEU A 79 14.84 5.44 -20.13
CA LEU A 79 15.31 6.81 -20.28
C LEU A 79 15.28 7.49 -18.90
N SER A 80 16.41 8.05 -18.51
CA SER A 80 16.58 8.83 -17.28
C SER A 80 17.02 10.24 -17.64
N GLU A 81 16.30 11.23 -17.12
CA GLU A 81 16.55 12.64 -17.38
C GLU A 81 16.82 13.39 -16.08
N THR A 82 17.90 14.17 -16.05
CA THR A 82 18.15 15.13 -14.99
C THR A 82 17.53 16.46 -15.39
N ILE A 83 16.60 16.95 -14.58
CA ILE A 83 15.81 18.15 -14.91
C ILE A 83 16.22 19.29 -13.97
N ASN A 84 16.37 20.50 -14.53
CA ASN A 84 16.46 21.72 -13.74
C ASN A 84 15.07 22.02 -13.14
N VAL A 85 14.93 21.87 -11.83
CA VAL A 85 13.64 22.07 -11.14
C VAL A 85 13.08 23.51 -11.25
N ILE A 86 13.90 24.50 -11.60
CA ILE A 86 13.48 25.91 -11.76
C ILE A 86 12.98 26.16 -13.18
N THR A 87 13.73 25.73 -14.19
CA THR A 87 13.42 26.03 -15.61
C THR A 87 12.58 24.94 -16.28
N GLY A 88 12.57 23.73 -15.73
CA GLY A 88 11.96 22.54 -16.34
C GLY A 88 12.78 21.94 -17.48
N GLU A 89 13.96 22.48 -17.77
CA GLU A 89 14.81 22.01 -18.87
C GLU A 89 15.55 20.73 -18.49
N VAL A 90 15.68 19.83 -19.47
CA VAL A 90 16.50 18.63 -19.35
C VAL A 90 17.98 19.04 -19.47
N ILE A 91 18.74 18.76 -18.42
CA ILE A 91 20.19 19.04 -18.32
C ILE A 91 20.98 17.90 -18.95
N GLU A 92 20.55 16.66 -18.71
CA GLU A 92 21.24 15.44 -19.14
C GLU A 92 20.22 14.32 -19.34
N SER A 93 20.41 13.51 -20.39
CA SER A 93 19.63 12.31 -20.66
C SER A 93 20.58 11.11 -20.76
N SER A 94 20.21 10.00 -20.14
CA SER A 94 20.97 8.74 -20.18
C SER A 94 20.03 7.54 -20.18
N MET A 95 20.56 6.37 -20.52
CA MET A 95 19.86 5.10 -20.29
C MET A 95 20.30 4.52 -18.96
N THR A 96 19.34 4.17 -18.10
CA THR A 96 19.59 3.53 -16.81
C THR A 96 18.88 2.19 -16.77
N ARG A 97 19.61 1.10 -16.51
CA ARG A 97 19.01 -0.19 -16.20
C ARG A 97 18.36 -0.12 -14.82
N PHE A 98 17.07 -0.39 -14.75
CA PHE A 98 16.30 -0.33 -13.50
C PHE A 98 15.52 -1.63 -13.30
N CYS A 99 15.68 -2.20 -12.11
CA CYS A 99 15.05 -3.44 -11.69
C CYS A 99 14.00 -3.16 -10.61
N TRP A 100 12.76 -3.55 -10.86
CA TRP A 100 11.65 -3.29 -9.94
C TRP A 100 10.50 -4.28 -10.15
N ASN A 101 9.61 -4.40 -9.15
CA ASN A 101 8.47 -5.29 -9.23
C ASN A 101 7.18 -4.47 -9.27
N SER A 102 6.31 -4.74 -10.25
CA SER A 102 5.04 -4.03 -10.40
C SER A 102 3.86 -4.91 -10.01
N LEU A 103 2.90 -4.32 -9.27
CA LEU A 103 1.62 -4.95 -9.00
C LEU A 103 0.84 -5.11 -10.31
N ILE A 104 0.47 -6.34 -10.63
CA ILE A 104 -0.43 -6.66 -11.74
C ILE A 104 -1.82 -6.96 -11.18
N LEU A 105 -2.76 -6.11 -11.56
CA LEU A 105 -4.17 -6.29 -11.27
C LEU A 105 -4.88 -6.78 -12.53
N ASP A 106 -5.80 -7.72 -12.36
CA ASP A 106 -6.65 -8.19 -13.45
C ASP A 106 -7.68 -7.09 -13.78
N PRO A 107 -7.72 -6.57 -15.02
CA PRO A 107 -8.62 -5.47 -15.38
C PRO A 107 -10.09 -5.79 -15.10
N ASP A 108 -10.53 -7.02 -15.39
CA ASP A 108 -11.93 -7.42 -15.22
C ASP A 108 -12.30 -7.44 -13.73
N VAL A 109 -11.38 -7.90 -12.86
CA VAL A 109 -11.57 -7.88 -11.40
C VAL A 109 -11.63 -6.45 -10.89
N VAL A 110 -10.73 -5.58 -11.34
CA VAL A 110 -10.68 -4.18 -10.90
C VAL A 110 -11.91 -3.40 -11.36
N GLU A 111 -12.35 -3.60 -12.60
CA GLU A 111 -13.56 -2.98 -13.16
C GLU A 111 -14.80 -3.46 -12.41
N THR A 112 -14.97 -4.78 -12.24
CA THR A 112 -16.14 -5.36 -11.55
C THR A 112 -16.24 -4.88 -10.10
N LEU A 113 -15.13 -4.85 -9.37
CA LEU A 113 -15.11 -4.35 -7.99
C LEU A 113 -15.25 -2.82 -7.95
N GLY A 114 -14.66 -2.12 -8.92
CA GLY A 114 -14.77 -0.67 -9.07
C GLY A 114 -16.21 -0.21 -9.30
N ASP A 115 -16.94 -0.89 -10.17
CA ASP A 115 -18.37 -0.66 -10.41
C ASP A 115 -19.21 -0.91 -9.15
N SER A 116 -18.83 -1.93 -8.38
CA SER A 116 -19.51 -2.24 -7.11
C SER A 116 -19.26 -1.16 -6.06
N PHE A 117 -18.00 -0.75 -5.84
CA PHE A 117 -17.61 0.16 -4.77
C PHE A 117 -17.84 1.64 -5.10
N GLY A 118 -17.89 1.99 -6.37
CA GLY A 118 -17.89 3.37 -6.84
C GLY A 118 -16.62 4.13 -6.45
N LEU A 119 -16.75 5.45 -6.26
CA LEU A 119 -15.62 6.30 -5.89
C LEU A 119 -15.35 6.31 -4.38
N LEU A 120 -14.13 5.93 -4.02
CA LEU A 120 -13.64 5.81 -2.64
C LEU A 120 -13.06 7.13 -2.14
N GLY A 121 -13.93 8.08 -1.81
CA GLY A 121 -13.48 9.44 -1.44
C GLY A 121 -12.91 10.22 -2.63
N GLY A 122 -13.46 9.97 -3.83
CA GLY A 122 -13.01 10.59 -5.08
C GLY A 122 -11.85 9.88 -5.78
N VAL A 123 -11.49 8.67 -5.33
CA VAL A 123 -10.44 7.82 -5.90
C VAL A 123 -11.06 6.52 -6.43
N SER A 124 -10.58 6.02 -7.56
CA SER A 124 -10.97 4.69 -8.06
C SER A 124 -10.39 3.57 -7.17
N LEU A 125 -10.98 2.37 -7.22
CA LEU A 125 -10.39 1.20 -6.55
C LEU A 125 -8.95 0.96 -7.01
N GLU A 126 -8.70 1.03 -8.32
CA GLU A 126 -7.36 0.88 -8.91
C GLU A 126 -6.35 1.86 -8.30
N GLY A 127 -6.69 3.16 -8.27
CA GLY A 127 -5.84 4.19 -7.69
C GLY A 127 -5.59 3.98 -6.19
N PHE A 128 -6.60 3.48 -5.47
CA PHE A 128 -6.47 3.12 -4.06
C PHE A 128 -5.51 1.93 -3.86
N LEU A 129 -5.57 0.90 -4.69
CA LEU A 129 -4.68 -0.26 -4.60
C LEU A 129 -3.23 0.09 -4.96
N TYR A 130 -3.01 0.84 -6.04
CA TYR A 130 -1.67 1.33 -6.40
C TYR A 130 -1.08 2.29 -5.36
N TYR A 131 -1.91 3.12 -4.73
CA TYR A 131 -1.45 3.96 -3.62
C TYR A 131 -0.92 3.09 -2.47
N ASN A 132 -1.66 2.06 -2.07
CA ASN A 132 -1.25 1.18 -0.98
C ASN A 132 0.00 0.35 -1.34
N ASP A 133 0.14 -0.09 -2.59
CA ASP A 133 1.37 -0.75 -3.07
C ASP A 133 2.58 0.18 -3.01
N LEU A 134 2.46 1.42 -3.52
CA LEU A 134 3.55 2.39 -3.45
C LEU A 134 3.89 2.78 -2.00
N LEU A 135 2.90 2.88 -1.12
CA LEU A 135 3.11 3.11 0.31
C LEU A 135 3.89 1.95 0.94
N ALA A 136 3.52 0.70 0.60
CA ALA A 136 4.18 -0.50 1.07
C ALA A 136 5.63 -0.61 0.55
N GLN A 137 5.87 -0.25 -0.72
CA GLN A 137 7.22 -0.19 -1.30
C GLN A 137 8.10 0.85 -0.59
N ASN A 138 7.57 2.05 -0.29
CA ASN A 138 8.33 3.05 0.47
C ASN A 138 8.70 2.54 1.86
N GLU A 139 7.80 1.81 2.52
CA GLU A 139 8.05 1.21 3.83
C GLU A 139 9.17 0.15 3.78
N ASP A 140 9.21 -0.68 2.73
CA ASP A 140 10.32 -1.62 2.50
C ASP A 140 11.64 -0.89 2.31
N CYS A 141 11.67 0.15 1.46
CA CYS A 141 12.87 0.96 1.23
C CYS A 141 13.38 1.56 2.53
N LYS A 142 12.47 2.05 3.39
CA LYS A 142 12.83 2.57 4.71
C LYS A 142 13.46 1.51 5.59
N TYR A 143 12.83 0.36 5.77
CA TYR A 143 13.37 -0.67 6.66
C TYR A 143 14.65 -1.30 6.13
N SER A 144 14.76 -1.48 4.81
CA SER A 144 16.00 -1.88 4.14
C SER A 144 17.12 -0.87 4.41
N TYR A 145 16.85 0.43 4.27
CA TYR A 145 17.82 1.48 4.54
C TYR A 145 18.24 1.54 6.02
N LEU A 146 17.29 1.49 6.95
CA LEU A 146 17.55 1.64 8.38
C LEU A 146 18.18 0.41 9.03
N LYS A 147 17.83 -0.80 8.57
CA LYS A 147 18.30 -2.07 9.16
C LYS A 147 19.42 -2.74 8.35
N GLY A 148 19.61 -2.36 7.09
CA GLY A 148 20.61 -2.95 6.20
C GLY A 148 20.50 -4.48 6.15
N GLN A 149 21.61 -5.17 6.40
CA GLN A 149 21.67 -6.64 6.38
C GLN A 149 20.83 -7.34 7.46
N GLN A 150 20.37 -6.61 8.49
CA GLN A 150 19.48 -7.17 9.51
C GLN A 150 17.99 -7.08 9.14
N TRP A 151 17.67 -6.47 8.00
CA TRP A 151 16.29 -6.41 7.54
C TRP A 151 15.80 -7.81 7.17
N ASP A 152 14.62 -8.16 7.67
CA ASP A 152 13.86 -9.35 7.26
C ASP A 152 12.52 -8.94 6.66
N PHE A 153 11.93 -9.87 5.91
CA PHE A 153 10.64 -9.66 5.24
C PHE A 153 9.48 -9.42 6.22
N LYS A 154 9.65 -9.67 7.52
CA LYS A 154 8.60 -9.50 8.55
C LYS A 154 8.37 -8.04 8.92
N SER A 155 9.14 -7.09 8.38
CA SER A 155 8.96 -5.65 8.56
C SER A 155 8.93 -4.95 7.21
N GLY A 156 8.21 -3.84 7.10
CA GLY A 156 7.93 -3.21 5.81
C GLY A 156 6.49 -3.46 5.37
N ARG A 157 6.32 -3.83 4.10
CA ARG A 157 5.03 -4.08 3.45
C ARG A 157 4.15 -5.05 4.22
N ILE A 158 4.71 -6.14 4.74
CA ILE A 158 3.91 -7.20 5.38
C ILE A 158 3.17 -6.63 6.59
N ASN A 159 3.86 -5.93 7.49
CA ASN A 159 3.21 -5.35 8.66
C ASN A 159 2.18 -4.29 8.28
N ASN A 160 2.48 -3.49 7.25
CA ASN A 160 1.59 -2.44 6.79
C ASN A 160 0.29 -3.03 6.22
N CYS A 161 0.40 -3.89 5.21
CA CYS A 161 -0.75 -4.49 4.53
C CYS A 161 -1.54 -5.45 5.43
N LEU A 162 -0.88 -6.27 6.25
CA LEU A 162 -1.59 -7.15 7.20
C LEU A 162 -2.31 -6.37 8.31
N SER A 163 -1.95 -5.11 8.56
CA SER A 163 -2.72 -4.24 9.46
C SER A 163 -4.07 -3.85 8.86
N HIS A 164 -4.15 -3.68 7.53
CA HIS A 164 -5.44 -3.51 6.86
C HIS A 164 -6.32 -4.76 6.99
N LEU A 165 -5.74 -5.95 6.89
CA LEU A 165 -6.47 -7.20 7.11
C LEU A 165 -7.03 -7.31 8.53
N THR A 166 -6.33 -6.81 9.55
CA THR A 166 -6.85 -6.76 10.93
C THR A 166 -8.08 -5.86 11.05
N VAL A 167 -8.12 -4.74 10.32
CA VAL A 167 -9.31 -3.87 10.26
C VAL A 167 -10.45 -4.58 9.53
N ILE A 168 -10.18 -5.24 8.40
CA ILE A 168 -11.18 -6.03 7.67
C ILE A 168 -11.74 -7.16 8.56
N ALA A 169 -10.89 -7.85 9.32
CA ALA A 169 -11.31 -8.90 10.25
C ALA A 169 -12.29 -8.38 11.31
N HIS A 170 -12.07 -7.17 11.82
CA HIS A 170 -13.01 -6.51 12.74
C HIS A 170 -14.35 -6.25 12.04
N MET A 171 -14.33 -5.73 10.82
CA MET A 171 -15.54 -5.40 10.07
C MET A 171 -16.35 -6.63 9.65
N GLN A 172 -15.70 -7.77 9.43
CA GLN A 172 -16.36 -9.06 9.20
C GLN A 172 -16.89 -9.69 10.50
N GLY A 173 -16.59 -9.11 11.68
CA GLY A 173 -17.05 -9.59 12.97
C GLY A 173 -16.19 -10.67 13.61
N HIS A 174 -14.99 -10.95 13.08
CA HIS A 174 -14.03 -11.92 13.65
C HIS A 174 -13.27 -11.35 14.87
N MET A 175 -13.42 -10.05 15.14
CA MET A 175 -12.75 -9.35 16.23
C MET A 175 -13.62 -8.21 16.77
N GLY A 176 -13.65 -8.04 18.09
CA GLY A 176 -14.32 -6.90 18.72
C GLY A 176 -13.47 -5.61 18.71
N ILE A 177 -14.11 -4.45 18.78
CA ILE A 177 -13.43 -3.14 18.76
C ILE A 177 -12.37 -2.99 19.87
N SER A 178 -12.62 -3.54 21.06
CA SER A 178 -11.66 -3.51 22.17
C SER A 178 -10.37 -4.27 21.86
N GLU A 179 -10.48 -5.41 21.16
CA GLU A 179 -9.31 -6.18 20.72
C GLU A 179 -8.56 -5.44 19.61
N LEU A 180 -9.28 -4.84 18.65
CA LEU A 180 -8.70 -4.02 17.59
C LEU A 180 -7.87 -2.88 18.18
N ILE A 181 -8.47 -2.09 19.07
CA ILE A 181 -7.79 -0.96 19.73
C ILE A 181 -6.54 -1.45 20.48
N ASN A 182 -6.65 -2.52 21.27
CA ASN A 182 -5.53 -3.08 22.02
C ASN A 182 -4.35 -3.47 21.10
N LYS A 183 -4.63 -4.05 19.94
CA LYS A 183 -3.59 -4.43 18.97
C LYS A 183 -2.82 -3.23 18.42
N PHE A 184 -3.49 -2.10 18.14
CA PHE A 184 -2.85 -0.90 17.57
C PHE A 184 -2.12 -0.02 18.60
N GLN A 185 -2.34 -0.22 19.90
CA GLN A 185 -1.76 0.61 20.97
C GLN A 185 -0.21 0.66 20.99
N HIS A 186 0.46 -0.41 20.54
CA HIS A 186 1.91 -0.59 20.78
C HIS A 186 2.81 -0.21 19.61
N GLY A 187 2.27 0.31 18.50
CA GLY A 187 3.12 0.63 17.35
C GLY A 187 2.44 1.22 16.12
N GLY A 188 1.14 1.53 16.17
CA GLY A 188 0.40 2.07 15.02
C GLY A 188 0.18 1.07 13.87
N VAL A 189 0.73 -0.14 13.98
CA VAL A 189 0.50 -1.30 13.10
C VAL A 189 0.09 -2.50 13.94
N ALA A 190 -0.75 -3.35 13.37
CA ALA A 190 -1.29 -4.55 14.00
C ALA A 190 -1.48 -5.64 12.93
N PRO A 191 -0.40 -6.30 12.46
CA PRO A 191 -0.52 -7.30 11.42
C PRO A 191 -1.44 -8.46 11.85
N LEU A 192 -2.34 -8.87 10.95
CA LEU A 192 -3.14 -10.07 11.13
C LEU A 192 -2.23 -11.30 11.19
N ALA A 193 -2.48 -12.20 12.14
CA ALA A 193 -1.73 -13.44 12.26
C ALA A 193 -2.02 -14.37 11.07
N GLN A 194 -1.00 -15.06 10.56
CA GLN A 194 -1.13 -15.89 9.35
C GLN A 194 -2.21 -16.96 9.50
N ASN A 195 -2.31 -17.62 10.66
CA ASN A 195 -3.33 -18.63 10.95
C ASN A 195 -4.78 -18.11 10.91
N LYS A 196 -5.00 -16.80 10.74
CA LYS A 196 -6.32 -16.18 10.55
C LYS A 196 -6.59 -15.77 9.10
N PHE A 197 -5.70 -16.07 8.15
CA PHE A 197 -5.90 -15.66 6.76
C PHE A 197 -7.17 -16.24 6.16
N ASN A 198 -7.45 -17.53 6.38
CA ASN A 198 -8.68 -18.16 5.87
C ASN A 198 -9.94 -17.57 6.51
N GLU A 199 -9.87 -17.10 7.75
CA GLU A 199 -11.02 -16.44 8.42
C GLU A 199 -11.40 -15.15 7.67
N VAL A 200 -10.42 -14.39 7.18
CA VAL A 200 -10.60 -13.04 6.64
C VAL A 200 -10.68 -13.02 5.11
N CYS A 201 -10.02 -13.96 4.45
CA CYS A 201 -9.99 -14.08 2.99
C CYS A 201 -11.02 -15.10 2.46
N GLY A 202 -11.77 -15.76 3.34
CA GLY A 202 -12.71 -16.82 2.97
C GLY A 202 -12.02 -17.98 2.25
N ASP A 203 -12.77 -18.67 1.39
CA ASP A 203 -12.29 -19.83 0.61
C ASP A 203 -11.30 -19.45 -0.51
N LEU A 204 -10.96 -18.16 -0.65
CA LEU A 204 -10.01 -17.66 -1.66
C LEU A 204 -8.55 -17.90 -1.25
N VAL A 205 -8.29 -18.20 0.02
CA VAL A 205 -6.97 -18.56 0.55
C VAL A 205 -7.10 -19.87 1.31
N ILE A 206 -6.29 -20.84 0.92
CA ILE A 206 -6.24 -22.17 1.55
C ILE A 206 -4.92 -22.25 2.32
N GLN A 207 -5.01 -22.68 3.58
CA GLN A 207 -3.83 -23.07 4.35
C GLN A 207 -3.71 -24.58 4.32
N GLU A 208 -2.62 -25.06 3.73
CA GLU A 208 -2.18 -26.45 3.82
C GLU A 208 -1.29 -26.66 5.05
#